data_AF-A0A923AID0-F1
#
_entry.id   AF-A0A923AID0-F1
#
_cell.length_a   1.000
_cell.length_b   1.000
_cell.length_c   1.000
_cell.angle_alpha   90.00
_cell.angle_beta   90.00
_cell.angle_gamma   90.00
#
_symmetry.space_group_name_H-M   'P 1'
#
loop_
_entity.id
_entity.type
_entity.pdbx_description
1 polymer ?
#
loop_
_entity_poly.entity_id
_entity_poly.type
_entity_poly.pdbx_seq_one_letter_code
_entity_poly.pdbx_strand_id
1 'polypeptide(L)'
;VGIYETIMPYRISASVKRFQSDFLMQGYYRQLQLERTSLHAILPQSVIDDAPIASAIEVSISFQCWRRLRHDQGLSVEAARAVIETLLDAVLARIAD
;
A
#
# COMPACT_ATOMS: atom_id res chain seq x y z
N VAL A 1 2.97 -11.51 17.01
CA VAL A 1 2.53 -11.70 15.60
C VAL A 1 1.60 -10.54 15.27
N GLY A 2 1.99 -9.67 14.33
CA GLY A 2 1.25 -8.43 14.04
C GLY A 2 -0.06 -8.67 13.31
N ILE A 3 -1.02 -7.76 13.48
CA ILE A 3 -2.36 -7.80 12.83
C ILE A 3 -2.26 -8.08 11.33
N TYR A 4 -1.26 -7.52 10.66
CA TYR A 4 -1.02 -7.72 9.23
C TYR A 4 -0.77 -9.18 8.85
N GLU A 5 0.03 -9.91 9.62
CA GLU A 5 0.34 -11.31 9.36
C GLU A 5 -0.89 -12.20 9.62
N THR A 6 -1.66 -11.87 10.67
CA THR A 6 -2.90 -12.57 11.01
C THR A 6 -3.97 -12.41 9.93
N ILE A 7 -4.14 -11.20 9.38
CA ILE A 7 -5.19 -10.91 8.40
C ILE A 7 -4.78 -11.21 6.95
N MET A 8 -3.49 -11.41 6.68
CA MET A 8 -2.94 -11.57 5.33
C MET A 8 -3.65 -12.66 4.52
N PRO A 9 -3.83 -13.90 5.02
CA PRO A 9 -4.42 -14.98 4.21
C PRO A 9 -5.85 -14.66 3.75
N TYR A 10 -6.63 -14.00 4.60
CA TYR A 10 -8.00 -13.57 4.29
C TYR A 10 -7.99 -12.46 3.23
N ARG A 11 -7.11 -11.46 3.36
CA ARG A 11 -6.97 -10.38 2.36
C ARG A 11 -6.52 -10.91 1.00
N ILE A 12 -5.60 -11.88 0.98
CA ILE A 12 -5.16 -12.53 -0.27
C ILE A 12 -6.33 -13.24 -0.94
N SER A 13 -7.03 -14.07 -0.18
CA SER A 13 -8.18 -14.83 -0.69
C SER A 13 -9.29 -13.92 -1.22
N ALA A 14 -9.63 -12.87 -0.47
CA ALA A 14 -10.61 -11.86 -0.89
C ALA A 14 -10.16 -11.13 -2.16
N SER A 15 -8.87 -10.78 -2.28
CA SER A 15 -8.31 -10.12 -3.46
C SER A 15 -8.38 -10.99 -4.72
N VAL A 16 -8.23 -12.32 -4.59
CA VAL A 16 -8.34 -13.25 -5.73
C VAL A 16 -9.81 -13.44 -6.13
N LYS A 17 -10.69 -13.62 -5.15
CA LYS A 17 -12.12 -13.88 -5.39
C LYS A 17 -12.95 -12.63 -5.69
N ARG A 18 -12.36 -11.44 -5.63
CA ARG A 18 -13.09 -10.17 -5.81
C ARG A 18 -13.91 -10.14 -7.09
N PHE A 19 -13.38 -10.63 -8.21
CA PHE A 19 -14.06 -10.63 -9.51
C PHE A 19 -15.28 -11.57 -9.59
N GLN A 20 -15.50 -12.40 -8.57
CA GLN A 20 -16.61 -13.34 -8.48
C GLN A 20 -17.70 -12.86 -7.52
N SER A 21 -17.55 -11.67 -6.91
CA SER A 21 -18.50 -11.16 -5.93
C SER A 21 -18.48 -9.64 -5.87
N ASP A 22 -19.63 -9.01 -6.15
CA ASP A 22 -19.79 -7.56 -6.03
C ASP A 22 -19.50 -7.06 -4.62
N PHE A 23 -19.87 -7.83 -3.59
CA PHE A 23 -19.55 -7.49 -2.20
C PHE A 23 -18.04 -7.43 -1.96
N LEU A 24 -17.27 -8.38 -2.49
CA LEU A 24 -15.81 -8.39 -2.37
C LEU A 24 -15.16 -7.30 -3.22
N MET A 25 -15.69 -6.99 -4.41
CA MET A 25 -15.26 -5.83 -5.21
C MET A 25 -15.49 -4.52 -4.47
N GLN A 26 -16.67 -4.32 -3.90
CA GLN A 26 -16.99 -3.11 -3.12
C GLN A 26 -16.11 -3.01 -1.88
N GLY A 27 -15.84 -4.13 -1.20
CA GLY A 27 -14.87 -4.19 -0.11
C GLY A 27 -13.46 -3.76 -0.55
N TYR A 28 -13.01 -4.24 -1.71
CA TYR A 28 -11.73 -3.85 -2.29
C TYR A 28 -11.66 -2.35 -2.59
N TYR A 29 -12.69 -1.77 -3.22
CA TYR A 29 -12.73 -0.32 -3.50
C TYR A 29 -12.78 0.52 -2.23
N ARG A 30 -13.55 0.10 -1.21
CA ARG A 30 -13.55 0.79 0.10
C ARG A 30 -12.17 0.78 0.75
N GLN A 31 -11.45 -0.33 0.65
CA GLN A 31 -10.09 -0.41 1.19
C GLN A 31 -9.12 0.52 0.45
N LEU A 32 -9.17 0.57 -0.88
CA LEU A 32 -8.35 1.51 -1.66
C LEU A 32 -8.68 2.96 -1.31
N GLN A 33 -9.98 3.28 -1.21
CA GLN A 33 -10.41 4.63 -0.84
C GLN A 33 -9.89 5.00 0.56
N LEU A 34 -9.98 4.08 1.53
CA LEU A 34 -9.48 4.31 2.88
C LEU A 34 -7.96 4.56 2.88
N GLU A 35 -7.18 3.70 2.21
CA GLU A 35 -5.73 3.87 2.05
C GLU A 35 -5.40 5.26 1.50
N ARG A 36 -6.07 5.66 0.42
CA ARG A 36 -5.86 6.97 -0.21
C ARG A 36 -6.26 8.14 0.67
N THR A 37 -7.43 8.10 1.31
CA THR A 37 -7.89 9.19 2.18
C THR A 37 -7.04 9.32 3.43
N SER A 38 -6.59 8.21 4.01
CA SER A 38 -5.71 8.22 5.17
C SER A 38 -4.35 8.81 4.81
N LEU A 39 -3.84 8.52 3.61
CA LEU A 39 -2.61 9.13 3.10
C LEU A 39 -2.78 10.63 2.86
N HIS A 40 -3.82 11.03 2.14
CA HIS A 40 -4.08 12.45 1.84
C HIS A 40 -4.33 13.27 3.12
N ALA A 41 -4.79 12.66 4.22
CA ALA A 41 -4.96 13.34 5.49
C ALA A 41 -3.65 13.76 6.17
N ILE A 42 -2.52 13.15 5.79
CA ILE A 42 -1.21 13.42 6.41
C ILE A 42 -0.21 14.09 5.45
N LEU A 43 -0.48 14.09 4.14
CA LEU A 43 0.40 14.71 3.15
C LEU A 43 0.10 16.21 2.98
N PRO A 44 1.13 17.04 2.75
CA PRO A 44 0.94 18.43 2.33
C PRO A 44 0.17 18.53 1.00
N GLN A 45 -0.64 19.58 0.83
CA GLN A 45 -1.43 19.78 -0.39
C GLN A 45 -0.55 19.83 -1.65
N SER A 46 0.64 20.42 -1.58
CA SER A 46 1.59 20.46 -2.69
C SER A 46 1.99 19.07 -3.20
N VAL A 47 2.06 18.07 -2.31
CA VAL A 47 2.36 16.68 -2.66
C VAL A 47 1.12 15.99 -3.24
N ILE A 48 -0.07 16.30 -2.72
CA ILE A 48 -1.34 15.75 -3.20
C ILE A 48 -1.62 16.21 -4.65
N ASP A 49 -1.30 17.46 -4.96
CA ASP A 49 -1.52 18.06 -6.28
C ASP A 49 -0.56 17.47 -7.35
N ASP A 50 0.59 16.94 -6.94
CA ASP A 50 1.46 16.13 -7.81
C ASP A 50 0.97 14.67 -7.85
N ALA A 51 0.04 14.39 -8.77
CA ALA A 51 -0.58 13.07 -8.89
C ALA A 51 0.42 11.91 -9.09
N PRO A 52 1.50 12.04 -9.90
CA PRO A 52 2.57 11.04 -9.95
C PRO A 52 3.24 10.77 -8.61
N ILE A 53 3.65 11.81 -7.87
CA ILE A 53 4.32 11.65 -6.57
C ILE A 53 3.35 11.03 -5.55
N ALA A 54 2.14 11.56 -5.43
CA ALA A 54 1.13 11.03 -4.50
C ALA A 54 0.84 9.54 -4.76
N SER A 55 0.70 9.15 -6.03
CA SER A 55 0.47 7.74 -6.40
C SER A 55 1.68 6.85 -6.12
N ALA A 56 2.90 7.37 -6.29
CA ALA A 56 4.13 6.63 -5.97
C ALA A 56 4.25 6.35 -4.46
N ILE A 57 3.92 7.33 -3.61
CA ILE A 57 3.85 7.15 -2.16
C ILE A 57 2.78 6.11 -1.82
N GLU A 58 1.56 6.26 -2.35
CA GLU A 58 0.43 5.36 -2.12
C GLU A 58 0.78 3.90 -2.43
N VAL A 59 1.37 3.63 -3.61
CA VAL A 59 1.76 2.28 -4.00
C VAL A 59 2.87 1.72 -3.11
N SER A 60 3.85 2.54 -2.76
CA SER A 60 5.01 2.11 -1.94
C SER A 60 4.58 1.61 -0.56
N ILE A 61 3.59 2.25 0.05
CA ILE A 61 3.04 1.87 1.36
C ILE A 61 1.82 0.95 1.28
N SER A 62 1.36 0.61 0.07
CA SER A 62 0.15 -0.19 -0.13
C SER A 62 0.29 -1.60 0.44
N PHE A 63 -0.85 -2.20 0.83
CA PHE A 63 -0.86 -3.59 1.26
C PHE A 63 -0.33 -4.54 0.17
N GLN A 64 -0.55 -4.25 -1.10
CA GLN A 64 -0.09 -5.09 -2.20
C GLN A 64 1.45 -5.10 -2.29
N CYS A 65 2.09 -3.95 -2.08
CA CYS A 65 3.55 -3.86 -2.01
C CYS A 65 4.07 -4.70 -0.83
N TRP A 66 3.53 -4.48 0.37
CA TRP A 66 3.91 -5.24 1.57
C TRP A 66 3.71 -6.75 1.37
N ARG A 67 2.55 -7.17 0.85
CA ARG A 67 2.24 -8.57 0.53
C ARG A 67 3.25 -9.16 -0.43
N ARG A 68 3.60 -8.45 -1.52
CA ARG A 68 4.60 -8.93 -2.49
C ARG A 68 5.96 -9.16 -1.82
N LEU A 69 6.41 -8.22 -0.99
CA LEU A 69 7.69 -8.34 -0.28
C LEU A 69 7.71 -9.50 0.71
N ARG A 70 6.65 -9.63 1.52
CA ARG A 70 6.57 -10.62 2.60
C ARG A 70 6.25 -12.02 2.09
N HIS A 71 5.29 -12.14 1.18
CA HIS A 71 4.72 -13.41 0.77
C HIS A 71 5.32 -13.93 -0.53
N ASP A 72 5.52 -13.06 -1.52
CA ASP A 72 5.99 -13.51 -2.84
C ASP A 72 7.52 -13.54 -2.92
N GLN A 73 8.21 -12.62 -2.24
CA GLN A 73 9.68 -12.59 -2.14
C GLN A 73 10.24 -13.24 -0.87
N GLY A 74 9.40 -13.50 0.14
CA GLY A 74 9.83 -14.14 1.39
C GLY A 74 10.75 -13.29 2.28
N LEU A 75 10.84 -11.98 2.05
CA LEU A 75 11.69 -11.08 2.82
C LEU A 75 11.22 -11.02 4.27
N SER A 76 12.13 -10.94 5.26
CA SER A 76 11.75 -10.68 6.65
C SER A 76 11.04 -9.32 6.80
N VAL A 77 10.42 -9.06 7.95
CA VAL A 77 9.75 -7.78 8.22
C VAL A 77 10.74 -6.62 8.10
N GLU A 78 11.95 -6.81 8.62
CA GLU A 78 13.03 -5.83 8.61
C GLU A 78 13.51 -5.55 7.18
N ALA A 79 13.72 -6.61 6.39
CA ALA A 79 14.13 -6.46 5.00
C ALA A 79 13.03 -5.82 4.13
N ALA A 80 11.76 -6.22 4.32
CA ALA A 80 10.64 -5.61 3.61
C ALA A 80 10.47 -4.12 3.97
N ARG A 81 10.66 -3.78 5.26
CA ARG A 81 10.65 -2.40 5.73
C ARG A 81 11.77 -1.58 5.06
N ALA A 82 13.00 -2.09 5.02
CA ALA A 82 14.12 -1.40 4.38
C ALA A 82 13.86 -1.12 2.89
N VAL A 83 13.18 -2.04 2.19
CA VAL A 83 12.77 -1.81 0.79
C VAL A 83 11.75 -0.67 0.69
N ILE A 84 10.73 -0.64 1.56
CA ILE A 84 9.74 0.46 1.55
C ILE A 84 10.40 1.80 1.88
N GLU A 85 11.28 1.85 2.89
CA GLU A 85 12.04 3.06 3.24
C GLU A 85 12.87 3.53 2.03
N THR A 86 13.56 2.62 1.33
CA THR A 86 14.30 2.96 0.10
C THR A 86 13.41 3.54 -0.99
N LEU A 87 12.22 2.96 -1.22
CA LEU A 87 11.26 3.47 -2.19
C LEU A 87 10.76 4.87 -1.80
N LEU A 88 10.42 5.06 -0.53
CA LEU A 88 9.95 6.34 -0.02
C LEU A 88 11.04 7.41 -0.09
N ASP A 89 12.26 7.11 0.33
CA ASP A 89 13.39 8.05 0.25
C ASP A 89 13.60 8.53 -1.19
N ALA A 90 13.54 7.61 -2.17
CA ALA A 90 13.66 7.96 -3.58
C ALA A 90 12.51 8.86 -4.09
N VAL A 91 11.28 8.65 -3.60
CA VAL A 91 10.13 9.49 -3.96
C VAL A 91 10.20 10.85 -3.27
N LEU A 92 10.54 10.88 -1.98
CA LEU A 92 10.65 12.10 -1.17
C LEU A 92 11.78 13.01 -1.67
N ALA A 93 12.87 12.44 -2.17
CA ALA A 93 13.95 13.21 -2.80
C ALA A 93 13.47 14.05 -4.00
N ARG A 94 12.34 13.68 -4.64
CA ARG A 94 11.75 14.42 -5.76
C ARG A 94 10.78 15.54 -5.34
N ILE A 95 10.46 15.63 -4.05
CA ILE A 95 9.59 16.68 -3.49
C ILE A 95 10.41 17.93 -3.12
N ALA A 96 11.73 17.78 -2.97
CA ALA A 96 12.65 18.83 -2.54
C ALA A 96 13.24 19.68 -3.70
N ASP A 97 12.80 19.45 -4.94
CA ASP A 97 13.16 20.22 -6.15
C ASP A 97 11.98 21.05 -6.67
#